data_AF-A0A420EI83-F1
#
_entry.id   AF-A0A420EI83-F1
#
_cell.length_a   1.000
_cell.length_b   1.000
_cell.length_c   1.000
_cell.angle_alpha   90.00
_cell.angle_beta   90.00
_cell.angle_gamma   90.00
#
_symmetry.space_group_name_H-M   'P 1'
#
loop_
_entity.id
_entity.type
_entity.pdbx_description
1 polymer ?
#
loop_
_entity_poly.entity_id
_entity_poly.type
_entity_poly.pdbx_seq_one_letter_code
_entity_poly.pdbx_strand_id
1 'polypeptide(L)'
;MRHLGGDMGEQAKVVARHRELYQLRWMDAISGVLLLAFCVWEIYSATQMPMTESYAGVANVWYVSPALLPLAIGVLLIPLAIMLITRAMRDLGAMKSIYPFIKYQRMHIGEQLGFMSCVFALICYVFLLIPNFDFILVSVLFLLYLIGGFYYCTDVQHWSWFKRTLILAVALTILALIFPSLLSQSPHNDYSDILVLVIIIAGLINLPKAEDPAQSRRKKRGLWVVFLVPVLVGTIFKYMLLVPLPIEGLWVHKVSDTVFYTLFSSKHGNIMDGVSEEDAAALNDAF
;
A
#
# COMPACT_ATOMS: atom_id res chain seq x y z
N MET A 1 -47.29 31.06 -30.11
CA MET A 1 -45.87 31.20 -29.68
C MET A 1 -45.66 30.56 -28.30
N ARG A 2 -45.77 29.24 -28.16
CA ARG A 2 -45.57 28.54 -26.86
C ARG A 2 -45.00 27.11 -27.00
N HIS A 3 -44.20 26.85 -28.05
CA HIS A 3 -43.66 25.51 -28.34
C HIS A 3 -42.14 25.41 -28.43
N LEU A 4 -41.38 26.46 -28.10
CA LEU A 4 -39.90 26.46 -28.23
C LEU A 4 -39.13 26.32 -26.90
N GLY A 5 -39.82 26.13 -25.78
CA GLY A 5 -39.19 26.09 -24.44
C GLY A 5 -38.67 24.72 -23.99
N GLY A 6 -39.15 23.62 -24.59
CA GLY A 6 -38.77 22.26 -24.17
C GLY A 6 -37.43 21.77 -24.76
N ASP A 7 -37.10 22.22 -25.97
CA ASP A 7 -35.97 21.70 -26.76
C ASP A 7 -34.60 22.19 -26.24
N MET A 8 -34.52 23.41 -25.70
CA MET A 8 -33.25 23.95 -25.17
C MET A 8 -32.73 23.18 -23.95
N GLY A 9 -33.61 22.65 -23.11
CA GLY A 9 -33.21 21.88 -21.92
C GLY A 9 -32.63 20.51 -22.25
N GLU A 10 -33.12 19.89 -23.32
CA GLU A 10 -32.67 18.58 -23.79
C GLU A 10 -31.35 18.69 -24.56
N GLN A 11 -31.22 19.70 -25.42
CA GLN A 11 -29.97 20.01 -26.10
C GLN A 11 -28.84 20.37 -25.10
N ALA A 12 -29.14 21.13 -24.05
CA ALA A 12 -28.16 21.44 -23.01
C ALA A 12 -27.65 20.19 -22.27
N LYS A 13 -28.53 19.22 -21.98
CA LYS A 13 -28.15 17.94 -21.33
C LYS A 13 -27.28 17.07 -22.24
N VAL A 14 -27.61 17.00 -23.53
CA VAL A 14 -26.83 16.25 -24.52
C VAL A 14 -25.42 16.83 -24.65
N VAL A 15 -25.30 18.16 -24.74
CA VAL A 15 -23.99 18.85 -24.79
C VAL A 15 -23.18 18.63 -23.51
N ALA A 16 -23.82 18.68 -22.34
CA ALA A 16 -23.15 18.40 -21.06
C ALA A 16 -22.61 16.97 -20.99
N ARG A 17 -23.41 15.98 -21.40
CA ARG A 17 -23.00 14.57 -21.43
C ARG A 17 -21.85 14.31 -22.40
N HIS A 18 -21.88 14.91 -23.59
CA HIS A 18 -20.75 14.82 -24.53
C HIS A 18 -19.47 15.42 -23.95
N ARG A 19 -19.58 16.51 -23.19
CA ARG A 19 -18.43 17.14 -22.52
C ARG A 19 -17.86 16.24 -21.41
N GLU A 20 -18.70 15.63 -20.58
CA GLU A 20 -18.25 14.71 -19.53
C GLU A 20 -17.54 13.48 -20.11
N LEU A 21 -18.11 12.87 -21.16
CA LEU A 21 -17.49 11.74 -21.85
C LEU A 21 -16.14 12.13 -22.45
N TYR A 22 -16.06 13.31 -23.09
CA TYR A 22 -14.81 13.84 -23.60
C TYR A 22 -13.77 14.02 -22.48
N GLN A 23 -14.17 14.56 -21.33
CA GLN A 23 -13.28 14.74 -20.17
C GLN A 23 -12.75 13.42 -19.64
N LEU A 24 -13.62 12.42 -19.46
CA LEU A 24 -13.22 11.08 -19.00
C LEU A 24 -12.19 10.47 -19.98
N ARG A 25 -12.45 10.54 -21.28
CA ARG A 25 -11.55 9.99 -22.31
C ARG A 25 -10.21 10.74 -22.40
N TRP A 26 -10.22 12.04 -22.16
CA TRP A 26 -8.99 12.81 -22.09
C TRP A 26 -8.17 12.49 -20.84
N MET A 27 -8.81 12.30 -19.68
CA MET A 27 -8.14 11.84 -18.47
C MET A 27 -7.60 10.42 -18.62
N ASP A 28 -8.31 9.55 -19.33
CA ASP A 28 -7.82 8.23 -19.74
C ASP A 28 -6.55 8.40 -20.61
N ALA A 29 -6.57 9.23 -21.65
CA ALA A 29 -5.38 9.45 -22.49
C ALA A 29 -4.16 9.94 -21.68
N ILE A 30 -4.36 10.92 -20.80
CA ILE A 30 -3.29 11.46 -19.93
C ILE A 30 -2.77 10.37 -18.98
N SER A 31 -3.66 9.69 -18.26
CA SER A 31 -3.26 8.65 -17.31
C SER A 31 -2.54 7.50 -18.01
N GLY A 32 -2.95 7.12 -19.21
CA GLY A 32 -2.25 6.14 -20.05
C GLY A 32 -0.84 6.58 -20.42
N VAL A 33 -0.64 7.84 -20.85
CA VAL A 33 0.70 8.37 -21.17
C VAL A 33 1.60 8.42 -19.94
N LEU A 34 1.07 8.91 -18.81
CA LEU A 34 1.82 8.95 -17.55
C LEU A 34 2.19 7.54 -17.07
N LEU A 35 1.26 6.59 -17.18
CA LEU A 35 1.50 5.18 -16.82
C LEU A 35 2.58 4.56 -17.72
N LEU A 36 2.53 4.81 -19.03
CA LEU A 36 3.54 4.33 -19.97
C LEU A 36 4.93 4.87 -19.61
N ALA A 37 5.03 6.19 -19.34
CA ALA A 37 6.28 6.82 -18.93
C ALA A 37 6.81 6.23 -17.61
N PHE A 38 5.92 5.99 -16.64
CA PHE A 38 6.26 5.35 -15.37
C PHE A 38 6.79 3.92 -15.57
N CYS A 39 6.15 3.10 -16.41
CA CYS A 39 6.61 1.74 -16.68
C CYS A 39 7.97 1.71 -17.38
N VAL A 40 8.21 2.61 -18.34
CA VAL A 40 9.51 2.73 -19.01
C VAL A 40 10.60 3.14 -18.02
N TRP A 41 10.30 4.12 -17.15
CA TRP A 41 11.23 4.53 -16.10
C TRP A 41 11.51 3.37 -15.12
N GLU A 42 10.48 2.65 -14.70
CA GLU A 42 10.62 1.56 -13.74
C GLU A 42 11.46 0.40 -14.30
N ILE A 43 11.26 0.01 -15.57
CA ILE A 43 12.12 -0.95 -16.26
C ILE A 43 13.56 -0.44 -16.34
N TYR A 44 13.75 0.84 -16.64
CA TYR A 44 15.08 1.46 -16.69
C TYR A 44 15.76 1.48 -15.31
N SER A 45 15.01 1.64 -14.23
CA SER A 45 15.54 1.55 -12.86
C SER A 45 15.86 0.09 -12.48
N ALA A 46 15.03 -0.87 -12.91
CA ALA A 46 15.24 -2.29 -12.65
C ALA A 46 16.50 -2.83 -13.35
N THR A 47 16.85 -2.33 -14.53
CA THR A 47 18.07 -2.76 -15.26
C THR A 47 19.37 -2.32 -14.59
N GLN A 48 19.32 -1.35 -13.67
CA GLN A 48 20.47 -0.89 -12.88
C GLN A 48 20.72 -1.74 -11.63
N MET A 49 19.78 -2.63 -11.27
CA MET A 49 19.89 -3.49 -10.09
C MET A 49 20.63 -4.79 -10.43
N PRO A 50 21.46 -5.33 -9.52
CA PRO A 50 22.17 -6.59 -9.75
C PRO A 50 21.17 -7.76 -9.87
N MET A 51 21.33 -8.59 -10.89
CA MET A 51 20.43 -9.72 -11.17
C MET A 51 20.93 -11.07 -10.63
N THR A 52 22.10 -11.10 -10.01
CA THR A 52 22.73 -12.32 -9.50
C THR A 52 23.36 -12.04 -8.14
N GLU A 53 22.69 -12.50 -7.09
CA GLU A 53 23.31 -12.68 -5.78
C GLU A 53 23.07 -14.12 -5.33
N SER A 54 24.05 -14.71 -4.63
CA SER A 54 23.90 -16.03 -4.00
C SER A 54 23.50 -15.82 -2.55
N TYR A 55 22.32 -16.32 -2.17
CA TYR A 55 21.92 -16.38 -0.75
C TYR A 55 22.13 -17.82 -0.26
N ALA A 56 22.87 -17.99 0.83
CA ALA A 56 23.16 -19.30 1.45
C ALA A 56 23.79 -20.36 0.50
N GLY A 57 24.68 -19.95 -0.41
CA GLY A 57 25.44 -20.88 -1.27
C GLY A 57 24.65 -21.50 -2.43
N VAL A 58 23.36 -21.17 -2.59
CA VAL A 58 22.53 -21.59 -3.72
C VAL A 58 22.32 -20.41 -4.66
N ALA A 59 22.76 -20.53 -5.92
CA ALA A 59 22.51 -19.54 -6.96
C ALA A 59 21.04 -19.61 -7.38
N ASN A 60 20.18 -18.78 -6.78
CA ASN A 60 18.75 -18.80 -7.02
C ASN A 60 18.29 -17.47 -7.64
N VAL A 61 18.41 -17.38 -8.96
CA VAL A 61 18.26 -16.14 -9.77
C VAL A 61 16.89 -15.46 -9.61
N TRP A 62 15.84 -16.24 -9.34
CA TRP A 62 14.47 -15.76 -9.21
C TRP A 62 14.13 -15.26 -7.80
N TYR A 63 14.91 -15.68 -6.80
CA TYR A 63 14.68 -15.40 -5.39
C TYR A 63 15.53 -14.22 -4.89
N VAL A 64 16.74 -14.04 -5.44
CA VAL A 64 17.68 -12.99 -5.02
C VAL A 64 17.75 -11.82 -6.01
N SER A 65 16.84 -11.73 -6.98
CA SER A 65 16.83 -10.61 -7.93
C SER A 65 15.78 -9.56 -7.54
N PRO A 66 16.17 -8.49 -6.81
CA PRO A 66 15.27 -7.38 -6.48
C PRO A 66 14.70 -6.69 -7.73
N ALA A 67 15.33 -6.89 -8.90
CA ALA A 67 14.93 -6.33 -10.19
C ALA A 67 13.75 -7.05 -10.86
N LEU A 68 13.52 -8.33 -10.53
CA LEU A 68 12.66 -9.21 -11.33
C LEU A 68 11.18 -8.86 -11.17
N LEU A 69 10.74 -8.56 -9.94
CA LEU A 69 9.37 -8.14 -9.66
C LEU A 69 9.03 -6.79 -10.31
N PRO A 70 9.85 -5.73 -10.16
CA PRO A 70 9.68 -4.50 -10.92
C PRO A 70 9.55 -4.75 -12.43
N LEU A 71 10.53 -5.43 -13.02
CA LEU A 71 10.55 -5.69 -14.46
C LEU A 71 9.30 -6.44 -14.94
N ALA A 72 8.82 -7.45 -14.19
CA ALA A 72 7.59 -8.16 -14.50
C ALA A 72 6.35 -7.24 -14.49
N ILE A 73 6.23 -6.37 -13.49
CA ILE A 73 5.12 -5.42 -13.38
C ILE A 73 5.19 -4.39 -14.52
N GLY A 74 6.36 -3.79 -14.76
CA GLY A 74 6.55 -2.82 -15.83
C GLY A 74 6.19 -3.38 -17.20
N VAL A 75 6.64 -4.60 -17.53
CA VAL A 75 6.34 -5.27 -18.80
C VAL A 75 4.85 -5.56 -18.96
N LEU A 76 4.17 -6.02 -17.89
CA LEU A 76 2.73 -6.32 -17.93
C LEU A 76 1.86 -5.06 -18.06
N LEU A 77 2.31 -3.93 -17.51
CA LEU A 77 1.56 -2.67 -17.53
C LEU A 77 1.71 -1.88 -18.84
N ILE A 78 2.80 -2.03 -19.58
CA ILE A 78 2.99 -1.40 -20.91
C ILE A 78 1.83 -1.68 -21.87
N PRO A 79 1.41 -2.93 -22.14
CA PRO A 79 0.31 -3.18 -23.08
C PRO A 79 -1.02 -2.62 -22.58
N LEU A 80 -1.27 -2.61 -21.26
CA LEU A 80 -2.44 -1.97 -20.67
C LEU A 80 -2.44 -0.46 -20.88
N ALA A 81 -1.30 0.20 -20.68
CA ALA A 81 -1.14 1.63 -20.93
C ALA A 81 -1.36 1.97 -22.41
N ILE A 82 -0.78 1.19 -23.33
CA ILE A 82 -0.99 1.34 -24.78
C ILE A 82 -2.47 1.14 -25.14
N MET A 83 -3.13 0.11 -24.60
CA MET A 83 -4.55 -0.15 -24.84
C MET A 83 -5.41 1.03 -24.37
N LEU A 84 -5.07 1.65 -23.24
CA LEU A 84 -5.79 2.77 -22.68
C LEU A 84 -5.63 4.03 -23.54
N ILE A 85 -4.40 4.34 -23.98
CA ILE A 85 -4.10 5.45 -24.89
C ILE A 85 -4.80 5.26 -26.25
N THR A 86 -4.67 4.08 -26.85
CA THR A 86 -5.25 3.80 -28.18
C THR A 86 -6.78 3.90 -28.15
N ARG A 87 -7.43 3.40 -27.10
CA ARG A 87 -8.88 3.55 -26.92
C ARG A 87 -9.28 5.00 -26.73
N ALA A 88 -8.58 5.73 -25.88
CA ALA A 88 -8.84 7.14 -25.64
C ALA A 88 -8.67 7.98 -26.92
N MET A 89 -7.61 7.75 -27.72
CA MET A 89 -7.38 8.47 -28.97
C MET A 89 -8.44 8.17 -30.04
N ARG A 90 -8.94 6.94 -30.14
CA ARG A 90 -10.05 6.59 -31.04
C ARG A 90 -11.32 7.34 -30.66
N ASP A 91 -11.62 7.40 -29.36
CA ASP A 91 -12.81 8.07 -28.83
C ASP A 91 -12.70 9.61 -28.94
N LEU A 92 -11.51 10.18 -28.70
CA LEU A 92 -11.21 11.62 -28.81
C LEU A 92 -11.14 12.09 -30.28
N GLY A 93 -10.59 11.28 -31.18
CA GLY A 93 -10.49 11.58 -32.61
C GLY A 93 -11.87 11.65 -33.29
N ALA A 94 -12.86 10.93 -32.76
CA ALA A 94 -14.26 11.07 -33.17
C ALA A 94 -14.90 12.38 -32.67
N MET A 95 -14.35 13.01 -31.63
CA MET A 95 -14.85 14.23 -31.00
C MET A 95 -13.96 15.44 -31.34
N LYS A 96 -14.11 15.94 -32.57
CA LYS A 96 -13.24 16.93 -33.26
C LYS A 96 -13.08 18.34 -32.65
N SER A 97 -13.40 18.62 -31.38
CA SER A 97 -13.32 19.99 -30.82
C SER A 97 -12.40 20.07 -29.59
N ILE A 98 -11.25 20.77 -29.76
CA ILE A 98 -10.12 20.85 -28.81
C ILE A 98 -10.22 22.06 -27.84
N TYR A 99 -11.28 22.86 -27.90
CA TYR A 99 -11.43 24.10 -27.12
C TYR A 99 -12.60 23.92 -26.14
N PRO A 100 -12.44 23.63 -24.82
CA PRO A 100 -11.62 24.41 -23.88
C PRO A 100 -11.18 23.64 -22.59
N PHE A 101 -9.90 23.25 -22.46
CA PHE A 101 -9.44 22.45 -21.30
C PHE A 101 -8.88 23.26 -20.11
N ILE A 102 -8.44 24.50 -20.33
CA ILE A 102 -7.60 25.22 -19.34
C ILE A 102 -8.41 25.96 -18.23
N LYS A 103 -9.73 26.17 -18.38
CA LYS A 103 -10.47 27.11 -17.50
C LYS A 103 -11.23 26.49 -16.32
N TYR A 104 -11.32 25.15 -16.19
CA TYR A 104 -12.23 24.52 -15.22
C TYR A 104 -11.57 23.75 -14.07
N GLN A 105 -10.24 23.75 -13.97
CA GLN A 105 -9.48 23.04 -12.94
C GLN A 105 -9.67 23.62 -11.50
N ARG A 106 -10.59 24.57 -11.32
CA ARG A 106 -10.78 25.35 -10.08
C ARG A 106 -11.95 24.90 -9.20
N MET A 107 -12.71 23.85 -9.55
CA MET A 107 -13.99 23.55 -8.86
C MET A 107 -14.16 22.18 -8.17
N HIS A 108 -13.10 21.39 -7.93
CA HIS A 108 -13.20 20.14 -7.12
C HIS A 108 -12.15 20.02 -6.01
N ILE A 109 -11.88 21.11 -5.29
CA ILE A 109 -10.93 21.14 -4.16
C ILE A 109 -11.35 20.18 -3.02
N GLY A 110 -12.66 19.91 -2.85
CA GLY A 110 -13.18 19.02 -1.81
C GLY A 110 -12.85 17.54 -2.03
N GLU A 111 -13.06 17.00 -3.24
CA GLU A 111 -12.75 15.60 -3.57
C GLU A 111 -11.24 15.37 -3.74
N GLN A 112 -10.50 16.39 -4.23
CA GLN A 112 -9.04 16.34 -4.34
C GLN A 112 -8.34 16.17 -2.98
N LEU A 113 -8.92 16.70 -1.89
CA LEU A 113 -8.34 16.58 -0.54
C LEU A 113 -8.26 15.13 -0.05
N GLY A 114 -9.21 14.26 -0.44
CA GLY A 114 -9.18 12.84 -0.11
C GLY A 114 -8.01 12.13 -0.76
N PHE A 115 -7.89 12.34 -2.07
CA PHE A 115 -6.81 11.79 -2.88
C PHE A 115 -5.43 12.27 -2.42
N MET A 116 -5.26 13.58 -2.19
CA MET A 116 -4.00 14.13 -1.70
C MET A 116 -3.62 13.57 -0.32
N SER A 117 -4.61 13.29 0.53
CA SER A 117 -4.39 12.64 1.83
C SER A 117 -3.88 11.19 1.68
N CYS A 118 -4.37 10.43 0.69
CA CYS A 118 -3.83 9.10 0.37
C CYS A 118 -2.38 9.17 -0.08
N VAL A 119 -2.09 10.06 -1.03
CA VAL A 119 -0.74 10.22 -1.58
C VAL A 119 0.22 10.60 -0.46
N PHE A 120 -0.17 11.55 0.40
CA PHE A 120 0.62 11.92 1.56
C PHE A 120 0.82 10.75 2.54
N ALA A 121 -0.24 10.01 2.87
CA ALA A 121 -0.13 8.83 3.73
C ALA A 121 0.77 7.74 3.14
N LEU A 122 0.74 7.54 1.81
CA LEU A 122 1.61 6.60 1.11
C LEU A 122 3.08 7.04 1.18
N ILE A 123 3.36 8.32 0.95
CA ILE A 123 4.72 8.87 1.08
C ILE A 123 5.23 8.69 2.52
N CYS A 124 4.41 9.03 3.53
CA CYS A 124 4.77 8.82 4.93
C CYS A 124 4.97 7.35 5.27
N TYR A 125 4.13 6.46 4.73
CA TYR A 125 4.26 5.02 4.90
C TYR A 125 5.61 4.53 4.38
N VAL A 126 5.93 4.81 3.12
CA VAL A 126 7.14 4.29 2.44
C VAL A 126 8.42 4.88 3.02
N PHE A 127 8.51 6.21 3.15
CA PHE A 127 9.78 6.87 3.46
C PHE A 127 10.04 7.07 4.95
N LEU A 128 9.01 7.00 5.78
CA LEU A 128 9.12 7.40 7.18
C LEU A 128 8.66 6.30 8.14
N LEU A 129 7.55 5.61 7.88
CA LEU A 129 7.08 4.58 8.81
C LEU A 129 7.77 3.23 8.60
N ILE A 130 7.85 2.71 7.36
CA ILE A 130 8.48 1.41 7.08
C ILE A 130 9.93 1.33 7.59
N PRO A 131 10.79 2.35 7.39
CA PRO A 131 12.20 2.24 7.81
C PRO A 131 12.41 2.35 9.32
N ASN A 132 11.38 2.66 10.12
CA ASN A 132 11.53 3.01 11.53
C ASN A 132 10.74 2.12 12.51
N PHE A 133 9.79 1.32 12.04
CA PHE A 133 8.92 0.49 12.90
C PHE A 133 8.62 -0.87 12.27
N ASP A 134 8.04 -1.79 13.05
CA ASP A 134 7.61 -3.10 12.58
C ASP A 134 6.70 -3.01 11.34
N PHE A 135 7.10 -3.74 10.29
CA PHE A 135 6.43 -3.72 8.99
C PHE A 135 4.94 -4.07 9.08
N ILE A 136 4.55 -5.06 9.89
CA ILE A 136 3.15 -5.51 10.02
C ILE A 136 2.33 -4.44 10.72
N LEU A 137 2.82 -3.88 11.82
CA LEU A 137 2.10 -2.83 12.57
C LEU A 137 1.88 -1.59 11.71
N VAL A 138 2.92 -1.14 11.01
CA VAL A 138 2.82 0.02 10.12
C VAL A 138 1.88 -0.25 8.96
N SER A 139 1.92 -1.46 8.38
CA SER A 139 0.99 -1.87 7.32
C SER A 139 -0.46 -1.89 7.80
N VAL A 140 -0.71 -2.38 9.02
CA VAL A 140 -2.04 -2.33 9.67
C VAL A 140 -2.47 -0.88 9.86
N LEU A 141 -1.60 0.00 10.37
CA LEU A 141 -1.90 1.42 10.53
C LEU A 141 -2.23 2.08 9.19
N PHE A 142 -1.48 1.76 8.13
CA PHE A 142 -1.70 2.29 6.78
C PHE A 142 -3.00 1.79 6.15
N LEU A 143 -3.32 0.49 6.26
CA LEU A 143 -4.60 -0.04 5.77
C LEU A 143 -5.78 0.46 6.59
N LEU A 144 -5.62 0.53 7.92
CA LEU A 144 -6.59 1.17 8.79
C LEU A 144 -6.80 2.60 8.30
N TYR A 145 -5.71 3.30 7.93
CA TYR A 145 -5.78 4.64 7.39
C TYR A 145 -6.66 4.71 6.12
N LEU A 146 -6.30 3.95 5.09
CA LEU A 146 -7.02 4.01 3.81
C LEU A 146 -8.48 3.56 3.93
N ILE A 147 -8.73 2.43 4.59
CA ILE A 147 -10.09 1.88 4.72
C ILE A 147 -10.92 2.77 5.67
N GLY A 148 -10.33 3.22 6.78
CA GLY A 148 -10.98 4.11 7.74
C GLY A 148 -11.41 5.42 7.10
N GLY A 149 -10.49 6.07 6.40
CA GLY A 149 -10.76 7.33 5.72
C GLY A 149 -11.85 7.22 4.66
N PHE A 150 -11.73 6.27 3.72
CA PHE A 150 -12.63 6.23 2.55
C PHE A 150 -13.93 5.48 2.78
N TYR A 151 -13.92 4.49 3.66
CA TYR A 151 -15.04 3.56 3.79
C TYR A 151 -15.92 3.84 5.01
N TYR A 152 -15.36 4.40 6.10
CA TYR A 152 -16.11 4.66 7.33
C TYR A 152 -16.40 6.14 7.59
N CYS A 153 -15.56 7.05 7.11
CA CYS A 153 -15.71 8.48 7.37
C CYS A 153 -16.48 9.18 6.25
N THR A 154 -17.81 9.19 6.32
CA THR A 154 -18.66 10.01 5.43
C THR A 154 -18.73 11.47 5.89
N ASP A 155 -18.52 11.75 7.18
CA ASP A 155 -18.59 13.11 7.73
C ASP A 155 -17.23 13.80 7.82
N VAL A 156 -17.25 15.12 7.59
CA VAL A 156 -16.08 16.02 7.66
C VAL A 156 -15.36 15.95 9.02
N GLN A 157 -16.11 15.72 10.11
CA GLN A 157 -15.57 15.65 11.46
C GLN A 157 -14.77 14.37 11.71
N HIS A 158 -15.29 13.22 11.27
CA HIS A 158 -14.59 11.93 11.37
C HIS A 158 -13.33 11.92 10.49
N TRP A 159 -13.41 12.52 9.29
CA TRP A 159 -12.28 12.70 8.40
C TRP A 159 -11.15 13.55 9.03
N SER A 160 -11.50 14.57 9.80
CA SER A 160 -10.52 15.44 10.48
C SER A 160 -9.77 14.72 11.61
N TRP A 161 -10.44 13.87 12.38
CA TRP A 161 -9.79 13.03 13.40
C TRP A 161 -8.80 12.06 12.78
N PHE A 162 -9.18 11.51 11.65
CA PHE A 162 -8.40 10.53 10.92
C PHE A 162 -7.11 11.11 10.33
N LYS A 163 -7.14 12.37 9.88
CA LYS A 163 -5.93 13.12 9.53
C LYS A 163 -5.03 13.35 10.75
N ARG A 164 -5.61 13.67 11.91
CA ARG A 164 -4.85 13.90 13.14
C ARG A 164 -4.12 12.65 13.61
N THR A 165 -4.70 11.46 13.48
CA THR A 165 -4.02 10.21 13.85
C THR A 165 -2.79 9.94 12.97
N LEU A 166 -2.88 10.18 11.65
CA LEU A 166 -1.73 10.09 10.75
C LEU A 166 -0.67 11.16 11.06
N ILE A 167 -1.08 12.41 11.24
CA ILE A 167 -0.17 13.51 11.58
C ILE A 167 0.54 13.23 12.91
N LEU A 168 -0.16 12.69 13.89
CA LEU A 168 0.40 12.31 15.19
C LEU A 168 1.40 11.16 15.06
N ALA A 169 1.10 10.14 14.24
CA ALA A 169 2.07 9.07 13.95
C ALA A 169 3.35 9.62 13.30
N VAL A 170 3.20 10.47 12.29
CA VAL A 170 4.35 11.11 11.61
C VAL A 170 5.14 12.01 12.56
N ALA A 171 4.45 12.84 13.35
CA ALA A 171 5.08 13.76 14.30
C ALA A 171 5.85 13.00 15.39
N LEU A 172 5.30 11.89 15.90
CA LEU A 172 6.00 11.03 16.86
C LEU A 172 7.21 10.36 16.23
N THR A 173 7.14 9.97 14.97
CA THR A 173 8.30 9.42 14.24
C THR A 173 9.39 10.48 14.03
N ILE A 174 9.02 11.71 13.67
CA ILE A 174 9.99 12.80 13.51
C ILE A 174 10.63 13.15 14.86
N LEU A 175 9.83 13.20 15.92
CA LEU A 175 10.32 13.43 17.28
C LEU A 175 11.29 12.32 17.72
N ALA A 176 10.94 11.07 17.44
CA ALA A 176 11.78 9.88 17.67
C ALA A 176 13.14 9.99 16.96
N LEU A 177 13.15 10.49 15.73
CA LEU A 177 14.37 10.69 14.94
C LEU A 177 15.24 11.85 15.46
N ILE A 178 14.61 12.94 15.92
CA ILE A 178 15.33 14.13 16.42
C ILE A 178 15.91 13.89 17.82
N PHE A 179 15.26 13.04 18.63
CA PHE A 179 15.68 12.74 20.00
C PHE A 179 15.95 11.24 20.20
N PRO A 180 17.07 10.70 19.67
CA PRO A 180 17.42 9.28 19.84
C PRO A 180 17.56 8.88 21.31
N SER A 181 17.90 9.83 22.20
CA SER A 181 18.04 9.61 23.63
C SER A 181 16.73 9.30 24.36
N LEU A 182 15.57 9.67 23.81
CA LEU A 182 14.24 9.30 24.34
C LEU A 182 13.87 7.85 24.02
N LEU A 183 14.57 7.25 23.07
CA LEU A 183 14.33 5.94 22.50
C LEU A 183 15.61 5.12 22.68
N SER A 184 15.85 4.73 23.94
CA SER A 184 16.97 3.93 24.44
C SER A 184 17.72 3.10 23.39
N GLN A 185 19.05 3.16 23.45
CA GLN A 185 20.07 2.54 22.57
C GLN A 185 20.05 1.00 22.51
N SER A 186 18.89 0.37 22.27
CA SER A 186 18.83 -1.01 21.83
C SER A 186 18.46 -1.06 20.36
N PRO A 187 19.15 -1.88 19.55
CA PRO A 187 18.90 -1.98 18.11
C PRO A 187 17.49 -2.48 17.77
N HIS A 188 16.72 -2.95 18.75
CA HIS A 188 15.30 -3.27 18.64
C HIS A 188 14.55 -2.52 19.74
N ASN A 189 14.06 -1.34 19.41
CA ASN A 189 13.37 -0.50 20.38
C ASN A 189 11.89 -0.87 20.45
N ASP A 190 11.56 -1.89 21.26
CA ASP A 190 10.17 -2.35 21.49
C ASP A 190 9.20 -1.20 21.86
N TYR A 191 9.70 -0.08 22.41
CA TYR A 191 8.87 1.08 22.78
C TYR A 191 8.29 1.82 21.57
N SER A 192 8.99 1.84 20.43
CA SER A 192 8.49 2.50 19.21
C SER A 192 7.30 1.73 18.63
N ASP A 193 7.36 0.40 18.64
CA ASP A 193 6.27 -0.49 18.23
C ASP A 193 5.04 -0.37 19.15
N ILE A 194 5.25 -0.23 20.47
CA ILE A 194 4.17 0.03 21.43
C ILE A 194 3.46 1.34 21.10
N LEU A 195 4.19 2.41 20.74
CA LEU A 195 3.58 3.68 20.35
C LEU A 195 2.71 3.52 19.11
N VAL A 196 3.18 2.82 18.07
CA VAL A 196 2.38 2.55 16.87
C VAL A 196 1.12 1.76 17.23
N LEU A 197 1.24 0.76 18.11
CA LEU A 197 0.10 -0.03 18.58
C LEU A 197 -0.92 0.82 19.34
N VAL A 198 -0.49 1.74 20.19
CA VAL A 198 -1.37 2.71 20.88
C VAL A 198 -2.11 3.58 19.87
N ILE A 199 -1.44 4.04 18.81
CA ILE A 199 -2.08 4.83 17.74
C ILE A 199 -3.12 3.99 16.98
N ILE A 200 -2.82 2.73 16.69
CA ILE A 200 -3.77 1.81 16.05
C ILE A 200 -5.01 1.63 16.94
N ILE A 201 -4.83 1.36 18.24
CA ILE A 201 -5.93 1.24 19.19
C ILE A 201 -6.76 2.52 19.26
N ALA A 202 -6.11 3.68 19.35
CA ALA A 202 -6.78 4.97 19.33
C ALA A 202 -7.57 5.17 18.02
N GLY A 203 -7.00 4.77 16.87
CA GLY A 203 -7.69 4.80 15.59
C GLY A 203 -8.94 3.92 15.55
N LEU A 204 -8.87 2.70 16.11
CA LEU A 204 -9.99 1.76 16.17
C LEU A 204 -11.13 2.25 17.07
N ILE A 205 -10.81 2.81 18.25
CA ILE A 205 -11.79 3.35 19.20
C ILE A 205 -12.58 4.51 18.58
N ASN A 206 -11.90 5.34 17.79
CA ASN A 206 -12.49 6.51 17.15
C ASN A 206 -13.26 6.18 15.86
N LEU A 207 -13.37 4.91 15.45
CA LEU A 207 -14.17 4.56 14.27
C LEU A 207 -15.67 4.79 14.53
N PRO A 208 -16.39 5.46 13.61
CA PRO A 208 -17.80 5.75 13.79
C PRO A 208 -18.62 4.48 14.04
N LYS A 209 -19.57 4.54 14.97
CA LYS A 209 -20.44 3.41 15.28
C LYS A 209 -21.32 3.10 14.07
N ALA A 210 -21.56 1.81 13.80
CA ALA A 210 -22.45 1.42 12.71
C ALA A 210 -23.90 1.64 13.15
N GLU A 211 -24.67 2.34 12.32
CA GLU A 211 -26.08 2.63 12.59
C GLU A 211 -27.01 1.50 12.10
N ASP A 212 -26.59 0.78 11.05
CA ASP A 212 -27.36 -0.28 10.41
C ASP A 212 -26.62 -1.65 10.50
N PRO A 213 -27.32 -2.79 10.73
CA PRO A 213 -26.74 -4.13 10.63
C PRO A 213 -25.99 -4.40 9.30
N ALA A 214 -26.43 -3.85 8.17
CA ALA A 214 -25.71 -3.97 6.90
C ALA A 214 -24.37 -3.24 6.93
N GLN A 215 -24.33 -2.04 7.51
CA GLN A 215 -23.12 -1.25 7.70
C GLN A 215 -22.15 -1.92 8.69
N SER A 216 -22.67 -2.55 9.74
CA SER A 216 -21.88 -3.31 10.72
C SER A 216 -21.16 -4.50 10.09
N ARG A 217 -21.84 -5.27 9.23
CA ARG A 217 -21.20 -6.40 8.50
C ARG A 217 -20.08 -5.91 7.58
N ARG A 218 -20.32 -4.82 6.87
CA ARG A 218 -19.32 -4.17 6.02
C ARG A 218 -18.12 -3.67 6.82
N LYS A 219 -18.36 -3.07 7.99
CA LYS A 219 -17.32 -2.63 8.92
C LYS A 219 -16.47 -3.78 9.44
N LYS A 220 -17.09 -4.88 9.86
CA LYS A 220 -16.37 -6.08 10.29
C LYS A 220 -15.48 -6.63 9.17
N ARG A 221 -15.99 -6.72 7.94
CA ARG A 221 -15.21 -7.21 6.80
C ARG A 221 -13.99 -6.32 6.51
N GLY A 222 -14.16 -5.00 6.47
CA GLY A 222 -13.02 -4.10 6.24
C GLY A 222 -11.99 -4.18 7.36
N LEU A 223 -12.41 -4.26 8.63
CA LEU A 223 -11.50 -4.50 9.76
C LEU A 223 -10.75 -5.83 9.63
N TRP A 224 -11.43 -6.91 9.23
CA TRP A 224 -10.74 -8.18 8.95
C TRP A 224 -9.68 -8.02 7.87
N VAL A 225 -9.96 -7.30 6.79
CA VAL A 225 -8.98 -7.03 5.71
C VAL A 225 -7.78 -6.24 6.24
N VAL A 226 -8.01 -5.22 7.08
CA VAL A 226 -6.94 -4.38 7.67
C VAL A 226 -5.90 -5.20 8.42
N PHE A 227 -6.31 -6.26 9.13
CA PHE A 227 -5.39 -7.12 9.88
C PHE A 227 -4.90 -8.33 9.08
N LEU A 228 -5.81 -8.98 8.37
CA LEU A 228 -5.51 -10.25 7.69
C LEU A 228 -4.52 -10.05 6.55
N VAL A 229 -4.66 -8.97 5.76
CA VAL A 229 -3.81 -8.74 4.59
C VAL A 229 -2.36 -8.50 4.99
N PRO A 230 -2.02 -7.57 5.91
CA PRO A 230 -0.64 -7.36 6.32
C PRO A 230 0.01 -8.59 6.95
N VAL A 231 -0.73 -9.32 7.79
CA VAL A 231 -0.21 -10.55 8.42
C VAL A 231 0.08 -11.61 7.36
N LEU A 232 -0.85 -11.85 6.43
CA LEU A 232 -0.67 -12.82 5.36
C LEU A 232 0.50 -12.44 4.45
N VAL A 233 0.58 -11.17 4.03
CA VAL A 233 1.67 -10.67 3.18
C VAL A 233 3.01 -10.78 3.93
N GLY A 234 3.11 -10.29 5.16
CA GLY A 234 4.33 -10.40 5.96
C GLY A 234 4.79 -11.85 6.17
N THR A 235 3.85 -12.75 6.43
CA THR A 235 4.13 -14.20 6.60
C THR A 235 4.62 -14.83 5.30
N ILE A 236 3.98 -14.54 4.16
CA ILE A 236 4.42 -15.06 2.85
C ILE A 236 5.81 -14.54 2.52
N PHE A 237 6.06 -13.24 2.70
CA PHE A 237 7.35 -12.64 2.40
C PHE A 237 8.47 -13.23 3.26
N LYS A 238 8.24 -13.36 4.58
CA LYS A 238 9.25 -13.89 5.51
C LYS A 238 9.47 -15.40 5.41
N TYR A 239 8.41 -16.20 5.33
CA TYR A 239 8.54 -17.66 5.44
C TYR A 239 8.46 -18.42 4.11
N MET A 240 7.78 -17.87 3.09
CA MET A 240 7.74 -18.51 1.77
C MET A 240 8.78 -17.94 0.81
N LEU A 241 8.95 -16.63 0.81
CA LEU A 241 9.88 -15.93 -0.08
C LEU A 241 11.20 -15.55 0.59
N LEU A 242 11.40 -15.92 1.86
CA LEU A 242 12.41 -15.41 2.81
C LEU A 242 13.09 -14.08 2.40
N VAL A 243 12.24 -13.11 2.08
CA VAL A 243 12.62 -11.73 1.83
C VAL A 243 12.78 -11.10 3.21
N PRO A 244 13.97 -10.55 3.53
CA PRO A 244 14.16 -9.86 4.80
C PRO A 244 13.21 -8.67 4.85
N LEU A 245 12.41 -8.58 5.92
CA LEU A 245 11.56 -7.42 6.14
C LEU A 245 12.42 -6.25 6.64
N PRO A 246 12.06 -4.98 6.35
CA PRO A 246 12.90 -3.83 6.71
C PRO A 246 13.24 -3.76 8.19
N ILE A 247 12.23 -3.95 9.04
CA ILE A 247 12.37 -4.08 10.50
C ILE A 247 11.42 -5.18 10.97
N GLU A 248 12.01 -6.19 11.60
CA GLU A 248 11.32 -7.30 12.24
C GLU A 248 11.17 -6.97 13.73
N GLY A 249 10.14 -6.21 14.06
CA GLY A 249 9.89 -5.74 15.42
C GLY A 249 9.11 -6.76 16.26
N LEU A 250 8.27 -6.24 17.17
CA LEU A 250 7.58 -7.03 18.18
C LEU A 250 6.77 -8.21 17.61
N TRP A 251 6.05 -8.01 16.51
CA TRP A 251 5.15 -9.03 15.97
C TRP A 251 5.89 -10.11 15.21
N VAL A 252 6.83 -9.71 14.36
CA VAL A 252 7.57 -10.63 13.51
C VAL A 252 8.57 -11.46 14.31
N HIS A 253 9.28 -10.85 15.27
CA HIS A 253 10.30 -11.56 16.04
C HIS A 253 9.72 -12.38 17.19
N LYS A 254 8.71 -11.88 17.92
CA LYS A 254 8.20 -12.57 19.12
C LYS A 254 6.99 -13.46 18.86
N VAL A 255 6.12 -13.09 17.92
CA VAL A 255 4.88 -13.85 17.67
C VAL A 255 5.07 -14.83 16.52
N SER A 256 5.45 -14.35 15.33
CA SER A 256 5.49 -15.24 14.17
C SER A 256 6.62 -16.26 14.25
N ASP A 257 7.81 -15.88 14.72
CA ASP A 257 8.91 -16.85 14.87
C ASP A 257 8.61 -17.89 15.95
N THR A 258 8.07 -17.47 17.10
CA THR A 258 7.67 -18.42 18.15
C THR A 258 6.60 -19.39 17.65
N VAL A 259 5.57 -18.90 16.96
CA VAL A 259 4.50 -19.74 16.40
C VAL A 259 5.06 -20.67 15.32
N PHE A 260 5.88 -20.16 14.40
CA PHE A 260 6.47 -20.96 13.32
C PHE A 260 7.39 -22.05 13.86
N TYR A 261 8.33 -21.71 14.74
CA TYR A 261 9.24 -22.69 15.32
C TYR A 261 8.50 -23.67 16.24
N THR A 262 7.50 -23.25 17.04
CA THR A 262 6.73 -24.21 17.86
C THR A 262 5.90 -25.18 17.01
N LEU A 263 5.25 -24.72 15.94
CA LEU A 263 4.44 -25.58 15.06
C LEU A 263 5.27 -26.45 14.11
N PHE A 264 6.36 -25.93 13.55
CA PHE A 264 7.16 -26.65 12.55
C PHE A 264 8.37 -27.39 13.16
N SER A 265 8.99 -26.90 14.23
CA SER A 265 10.06 -27.63 14.94
C SER A 265 9.51 -28.82 15.74
N SER A 266 8.27 -28.73 16.25
CA SER A 266 7.59 -29.88 16.87
C SER A 266 7.51 -31.11 15.94
N LYS A 267 7.53 -30.91 14.62
CA LYS A 267 7.52 -32.01 13.64
C LYS A 267 8.92 -32.54 13.29
N HIS A 268 9.99 -31.78 13.56
CA HIS A 268 11.39 -32.19 13.38
C HIS A 268 12.06 -32.69 14.67
N GLY A 269 11.46 -32.42 15.85
CA GLY A 269 11.90 -32.97 17.14
C GLY A 269 11.83 -34.50 17.25
N ASN A 270 11.12 -35.18 16.34
CA ASN A 270 11.11 -36.66 16.26
C ASN A 270 12.19 -37.24 15.32
N ILE A 271 13.03 -36.42 14.70
CA ILE A 271 14.13 -36.89 13.84
C ILE A 271 15.50 -36.67 14.51
N MET A 272 15.60 -35.76 15.49
CA MET A 272 16.85 -35.49 16.23
C MET A 272 17.08 -36.40 17.44
N ASP A 273 16.11 -37.23 17.85
CA ASP A 273 16.31 -38.26 18.88
C ASP A 273 17.20 -39.45 18.40
N GLY A 274 17.69 -39.40 17.15
CA GLY A 274 18.54 -40.43 16.55
C GLY A 274 19.93 -39.97 16.12
N VAL A 275 20.32 -38.71 16.35
CA VAL A 275 21.65 -38.22 15.98
C VAL A 275 22.56 -38.29 17.20
N SER A 276 23.54 -39.19 17.14
CA SER A 276 24.57 -39.36 18.17
C SER A 276 25.31 -38.03 18.39
N GLU A 277 25.70 -37.73 19.64
CA GLU A 277 26.50 -36.55 19.97
C GLU A 277 27.80 -36.44 19.14
N GLU A 278 28.30 -37.56 18.61
CA GLU A 278 29.45 -37.60 17.68
C GLU A 278 29.17 -36.93 16.33
N ASP A 279 27.96 -37.08 15.77
CA ASP A 279 27.60 -36.50 14.47
C ASP A 279 27.36 -34.99 14.57
N ALA A 280 26.89 -34.52 15.73
CA ALA A 280 26.73 -33.10 16.04
C ALA A 280 28.09 -32.39 16.22
N ALA A 281 29.08 -33.08 16.80
CA ALA A 281 30.44 -32.54 16.92
C ALA A 281 31.15 -32.47 15.55
N ALA A 282 30.96 -33.47 14.69
CA ALA A 282 31.56 -33.50 13.35
C ALA A 282 31.01 -32.38 12.42
N LEU A 283 29.76 -31.96 12.60
CA LEU A 283 29.17 -30.84 11.86
C LEU A 283 29.68 -29.48 12.33
N ASN A 284 30.02 -29.34 13.61
CA ASN A 284 30.50 -28.07 14.17
C ASN A 284 31.96 -27.76 13.80
N ASP A 285 32.75 -28.79 13.49
CA ASP A 285 34.11 -28.65 12.94
C ASP A 285 34.12 -28.39 11.42
N ALA A 286 32.97 -28.54 10.74
CA ALA A 286 32.84 -28.39 9.28
C ALA A 286 32.30 -27.02 8.82
N PHE A 287 31.84 -26.18 9.76
CA PHE A 287 31.35 -24.81 9.52
C PHE A 287 32.13 -23.78 10.33
#